data_AF-A0A9K3Q2X6-F1
#
_entry.id   AF-A0A9K3Q2X6-F1
#
_cell.length_a   1.000
_cell.length_b   1.000
_cell.length_c   1.000
_cell.angle_alpha   90.00
_cell.angle_beta   90.00
_cell.angle_gamma   90.00
#
_symmetry.space_group_name_H-M   'P 1'
#
loop_
_entity.id
_entity.type
_entity.pdbx_description
1 polymer ?
#
loop_
_entity_poly.entity_id
_entity_poly.type
_entity_poly.pdbx_seq_one_letter_code
_entity_poly.pdbx_strand_id
1 'polypeptide(L)'
;MTSVIAPIPEVFQNDKVSSFKSSEAKSSSNVFEDHQDVQETATTNGAEFLPCRARGMPMDHNIHTAYFEIHKDTLHGGDLVCSYPACHNTGVRFLYCKYCNDAISRRGFKIKHAHDNCGFSGEEPGSCKGEAPIISLSHVKRRREEVKYTMTKEAFVPLDDSRTSASSSNFLKGEREGNAPQSMDWGTKEQPEKGSSRKVLRMKELKREWTRLLEESQGHTDSFEAKRKRTKWLQRVETVYD
;
A
#
# COMPACT_ATOMS: atom_id res chain seq x y z
N MET A 1 52.41 35.40 -0.79
CA MET A 1 51.08 34.78 -0.97
C MET A 1 50.82 33.94 0.27
N THR A 2 50.29 34.57 1.32
CA THR A 2 50.05 33.96 2.63
C THR A 2 48.63 33.40 2.68
N SER A 3 48.51 32.07 2.59
CA SER A 3 47.24 31.36 2.75
C SER A 3 46.82 31.37 4.22
N VAL A 4 45.69 32.02 4.49
CA VAL A 4 45.03 32.05 5.80
C VAL A 4 44.18 30.79 5.92
N ILE A 5 44.58 29.87 6.79
CA ILE A 5 43.84 28.66 7.13
C ILE A 5 42.85 29.03 8.24
N ALA A 6 41.55 28.86 7.98
CA ALA A 6 40.51 29.08 8.98
C ALA A 6 40.44 27.89 9.97
N PRO A 7 40.21 28.13 11.27
CA PRO A 7 40.10 27.08 12.28
C PRO A 7 38.75 26.35 12.20
N ILE A 8 38.82 25.02 12.36
CA ILE A 8 37.68 24.08 12.42
C ILE A 8 37.08 24.15 13.83
N PRO A 9 35.76 24.29 14.01
CA PRO A 9 35.16 24.32 15.34
C PRO A 9 35.11 22.93 15.99
N GLU A 10 35.45 22.90 17.29
CA GLU A 10 35.44 21.74 18.18
C GLU A 10 34.06 21.07 18.31
N VAL A 11 34.09 19.75 18.27
CA VAL A 11 32.95 18.86 18.54
C VAL A 11 32.76 18.75 20.05
N PHE A 12 31.69 19.33 20.58
CA PHE A 12 31.26 19.13 21.97
C PHE A 12 30.61 17.75 22.14
N GLN A 13 31.29 16.84 22.85
CA GLN A 13 30.72 15.58 23.32
C GLN A 13 30.06 15.81 24.68
N ASN A 14 28.75 15.58 24.77
CA ASN A 14 28.02 15.56 26.03
C ASN A 14 27.52 14.15 26.32
N ASP A 15 28.34 13.38 27.05
CA ASP A 15 27.93 12.14 27.69
C ASP A 15 27.27 12.45 29.04
N LYS A 16 25.94 12.36 29.10
CA LYS A 16 25.20 12.20 30.37
C LYS A 16 24.14 11.12 30.22
N VAL A 17 24.60 9.89 30.44
CA VAL A 17 23.75 8.71 30.62
C VAL A 17 23.15 8.79 32.02
N SER A 18 21.88 9.20 32.13
CA SER A 18 21.15 9.13 33.39
C SER A 18 20.44 7.79 33.51
N SER A 19 20.86 7.04 34.53
CA SER A 19 20.36 5.73 34.92
C SER A 19 18.99 5.90 35.58
N PHE A 20 17.90 5.54 34.89
CA PHE A 20 16.57 5.44 35.48
C PHE A 20 16.27 4.01 35.86
N LYS A 21 15.98 3.84 37.16
CA LYS A 21 15.64 2.58 37.83
C LYS A 21 14.27 2.09 37.35
N SER A 22 14.23 0.83 36.93
CA SER A 22 13.02 0.05 36.73
C SER A 22 12.39 -0.28 38.08
N SER A 23 11.10 0.02 38.23
CA SER A 23 10.26 -0.59 39.28
C SER A 23 9.06 -1.23 38.61
N GLU A 24 9.03 -2.55 38.70
CA GLU A 24 7.91 -3.42 38.36
C GLU A 24 6.74 -3.23 39.34
N ALA A 25 5.50 -3.25 38.85
CA ALA A 25 4.47 -4.24 39.22
C ALA A 25 3.02 -3.74 38.98
N LYS A 26 2.16 -4.74 38.68
CA LYS A 26 0.66 -4.80 38.70
C LYS A 26 0.00 -4.31 37.41
N SER A 27 -0.54 -5.15 36.53
CA SER A 27 -1.46 -6.30 36.67
C SER A 27 -2.82 -5.92 37.25
N SER A 28 -3.73 -5.50 36.37
CA SER A 28 -5.18 -5.54 36.55
C SER A 28 -5.89 -5.41 35.21
N SER A 29 -6.70 -6.41 34.91
CA SER A 29 -7.59 -6.59 33.76
C SER A 29 -8.90 -5.79 33.89
N ASN A 30 -9.54 -5.53 32.74
CA ASN A 30 -10.85 -4.88 32.49
C ASN A 30 -10.78 -3.33 32.47
N VAL A 31 -11.32 -2.57 31.51
CA VAL A 31 -12.51 -2.69 30.66
C VAL A 31 -12.20 -2.01 29.30
N PHE A 32 -12.74 -2.54 28.21
CA PHE A 32 -12.68 -1.96 26.86
C PHE A 32 -13.55 -0.69 26.84
N GLU A 33 -12.98 0.45 27.22
CA GLU A 33 -13.59 1.76 27.02
C GLU A 33 -13.33 2.22 25.58
N ASP A 34 -14.43 2.55 24.90
CA ASP A 34 -14.48 3.15 23.57
C ASP A 34 -13.83 4.55 23.64
N HIS A 35 -12.51 4.59 23.48
CA HIS A 35 -11.74 5.82 23.39
C HIS A 35 -12.04 6.53 22.07
N GLN A 36 -13.09 7.35 22.08
CA GLN A 36 -13.12 8.53 21.24
C GLN A 36 -12.00 9.46 21.73
N ASP A 37 -10.80 9.23 21.18
CA ASP A 37 -9.64 10.11 21.23
C ASP A 37 -10.05 11.45 20.57
N VAL A 38 -10.68 12.31 21.36
CA VAL A 38 -10.85 13.71 21.03
C VAL A 38 -9.45 14.30 21.12
N GLN A 39 -8.74 14.31 19.99
CA GLN A 39 -7.43 14.92 19.84
C GLN A 39 -7.56 16.41 20.14
N GLU A 40 -7.32 16.79 21.40
CA GLU A 40 -7.12 18.16 21.80
C GLU A 40 -5.83 18.65 21.13
N THR A 41 -6.00 19.37 20.01
CA THR A 41 -4.91 19.98 19.27
C THR A 41 -4.34 21.12 20.10
N ALA A 42 -3.25 20.84 20.82
CA ALA A 42 -2.51 21.82 21.60
C ALA A 42 -2.06 22.97 20.68
N THR A 43 -2.81 24.07 20.71
CA THR A 43 -2.63 25.21 19.81
C THR A 43 -1.67 26.20 20.45
N THR A 44 -0.37 25.95 20.36
CA THR A 44 0.65 26.94 20.74
C THR A 44 0.92 27.85 19.54
N ASN A 45 0.72 29.16 19.70
CA ASN A 45 1.03 30.19 18.69
C ASN A 45 0.22 30.16 17.40
N GLY A 46 -0.95 29.51 17.39
CA GLY A 46 -1.82 29.46 16.22
C GLY A 46 -1.30 28.57 15.08
N ALA A 47 -0.30 27.73 15.35
CA ALA A 47 0.03 26.59 14.51
C ALA A 47 -0.81 25.39 14.95
N GLU A 48 -1.32 24.63 13.99
CA GLU A 48 -2.04 23.38 14.19
C GLU A 48 -1.10 22.21 13.88
N PHE A 49 -1.20 21.14 14.66
CA PHE A 49 -0.37 19.95 14.50
C PHE A 49 -1.20 18.78 14.02
N LEU A 50 -0.81 18.18 12.89
CA LEU A 50 -1.42 16.96 12.37
C LEU A 50 -0.43 15.79 12.43
N PRO A 51 -0.87 14.57 12.80
CA PRO A 51 0.00 13.41 12.80
C PRO A 51 0.42 13.02 11.36
N CYS A 52 1.68 12.61 11.19
CA CYS A 52 2.14 12.13 9.90
C CYS A 52 1.61 10.71 9.61
N ARG A 53 1.02 10.50 8.43
CA ARG A 53 0.46 9.19 8.03
C ARG A 53 1.36 8.43 7.04
N ALA A 54 2.68 8.66 7.10
CA ALA A 54 3.65 7.94 6.28
C ALA A 54 3.68 6.45 6.67
N ARG A 55 3.76 5.58 5.66
CA ARG A 55 3.82 4.12 5.84
C ARG A 55 5.23 3.63 5.54
N GLY A 56 5.63 2.53 6.19
CA GLY A 56 6.94 1.90 5.94
C GLY A 56 8.11 2.61 6.63
N MET A 57 7.83 3.40 7.67
CA MET A 57 8.85 4.02 8.51
C MET A 57 9.16 3.13 9.72
N PRO A 58 10.39 3.17 10.27
CA PRO A 58 10.81 2.29 11.36
C PRO A 58 10.13 2.58 12.71
N MET A 59 9.52 3.75 12.84
CA MET A 59 8.79 4.17 14.04
C MET A 59 7.38 4.59 13.67
N ASP A 60 6.42 4.35 14.56
CA ASP A 60 5.05 4.80 14.37
C ASP A 60 4.97 6.32 14.42
N HIS A 61 4.30 6.88 13.42
CA HIS A 61 4.12 8.31 13.28
C HIS A 61 2.83 8.71 13.98
N ASN A 62 2.97 9.39 15.11
CA ASN A 62 1.87 9.96 15.89
C ASN A 62 2.14 11.46 16.13
N ILE A 63 1.20 12.16 16.78
CA ILE A 63 1.30 13.60 17.01
C ILE A 63 2.53 14.00 17.84
N HIS A 64 3.09 13.10 18.65
CA HIS A 64 4.25 13.37 19.49
C HIS A 64 5.59 13.04 18.82
N THR A 65 5.63 11.99 18.00
CA THR A 65 6.87 11.48 17.38
C THR A 65 7.13 12.08 16.01
N ALA A 66 6.08 12.29 15.22
CA ALA A 66 6.20 12.71 13.82
C ALA A 66 4.91 13.40 13.37
N TYR A 67 4.98 14.73 13.25
CA TYR A 67 3.83 15.59 12.97
C TYR A 67 4.14 16.56 11.83
N PHE A 68 3.08 17.20 11.32
CA PHE A 68 3.14 18.36 10.44
C PHE A 68 2.76 19.60 11.23
N GLU A 69 3.54 20.66 11.08
CA GLU A 69 3.17 21.98 11.57
C GLU A 69 2.44 22.74 10.46
N ILE A 70 1.21 23.16 10.73
CA ILE A 70 0.35 23.84 9.78
C ILE A 70 0.11 25.25 10.29
N HIS A 71 0.53 26.22 9.51
CA HIS A 71 0.26 27.62 9.80
C HIS A 71 -1.10 28.02 9.23
N LYS A 72 -1.73 29.04 9.82
CA LYS A 72 -3.02 29.57 9.33
C LYS A 72 -2.95 30.08 7.89
N ASP A 73 -1.75 30.49 7.47
CA ASP A 73 -1.46 31.00 6.14
C ASP A 73 -1.14 29.88 5.13
N THR A 74 -1.09 28.62 5.57
CA THR A 74 -0.85 27.48 4.67
C THR A 74 -2.01 27.35 3.70
N LEU A 75 -1.70 27.51 2.42
CA LEU A 75 -2.67 27.41 1.33
C LEU A 75 -3.13 25.95 1.14
N HIS A 76 -4.33 25.79 0.60
CA HIS A 76 -4.82 24.49 0.15
C HIS A 76 -3.89 23.93 -0.93
N GLY A 77 -3.43 22.69 -0.75
CA GLY A 77 -2.44 22.06 -1.62
C GLY A 77 -1.00 22.50 -1.31
N GLY A 78 -0.75 23.23 -0.22
CA GLY A 78 0.59 23.52 0.25
C GLY A 78 1.32 22.24 0.66
N ASP A 79 2.61 22.15 0.31
CA ASP A 79 3.47 21.04 0.70
C ASP A 79 3.68 21.05 2.23
N LEU A 80 3.48 19.90 2.86
CA LEU A 80 3.74 19.68 4.28
C LEU A 80 5.01 18.86 4.47
N VAL A 81 5.82 19.27 5.45
CA VAL A 81 7.07 18.61 5.82
C VAL A 81 6.92 17.98 7.20
N CYS A 82 7.22 16.68 7.30
CA CYS A 82 7.16 15.96 8.57
C CYS A 82 8.34 16.38 9.46
N SER A 83 8.08 16.58 10.75
CA SER A 83 9.12 16.88 11.75
C SER A 83 10.17 15.78 11.90
N TYR A 84 9.84 14.53 11.52
CA TYR A 84 10.76 13.40 11.61
C TYR A 84 11.76 13.38 10.42
N PRO A 85 13.09 13.50 10.66
CA PRO A 85 14.08 13.70 9.60
C PRO A 85 14.14 12.58 8.57
N ALA A 86 14.00 11.32 8.99
CA ALA A 86 14.04 10.20 8.05
C ALA A 86 12.83 10.25 7.09
N CYS A 87 11.64 10.63 7.57
CA CYS A 87 10.46 10.77 6.73
C CYS A 87 10.65 11.95 5.76
N HIS A 88 11.15 13.08 6.25
CA HIS A 88 11.44 14.24 5.41
C HIS A 88 12.45 13.90 4.28
N ASN A 89 13.54 13.22 4.61
CA ASN A 89 14.62 12.89 3.67
C ASN A 89 14.21 11.86 2.61
N THR A 90 13.24 10.98 2.89
CA THR A 90 12.70 10.05 1.89
C THR A 90 11.94 10.76 0.75
N GLY A 91 11.64 12.05 0.89
CA GLY A 91 10.93 12.83 -0.11
C GLY A 91 9.45 12.47 -0.22
N VAL A 92 8.87 11.82 0.81
CA VAL A 92 7.43 11.59 0.88
C VAL A 92 6.74 12.93 1.12
N ARG A 93 6.03 13.43 0.10
CA ARG A 93 5.35 14.73 0.14
C ARG A 93 3.87 14.54 0.44
N PHE A 94 3.42 15.19 1.50
CA PHE A 94 2.03 15.37 1.84
C PHE A 94 1.59 16.78 1.46
N LEU A 95 0.33 16.93 1.14
CA LEU A 95 -0.30 18.20 0.81
C LEU A 95 -1.37 18.49 1.86
N TYR A 96 -1.48 19.75 2.27
CA TYR A 96 -2.52 20.18 3.18
C TYR A 96 -3.86 20.36 2.47
N CYS A 97 -4.92 19.71 2.97
CA CYS A 97 -6.27 19.98 2.51
C CYS A 97 -7.02 20.88 3.48
N LYS A 98 -7.12 22.18 3.19
CA LYS A 98 -7.89 23.17 3.97
C LYS A 98 -9.39 22.86 4.15
N TYR A 99 -9.99 22.03 3.29
CA TYR A 99 -11.42 21.68 3.41
C TYR A 99 -11.66 20.48 4.31
N CYS A 100 -10.70 19.55 4.37
CA CYS A 100 -10.77 18.36 5.21
C CYS A 100 -9.99 18.53 6.52
N ASN A 101 -9.20 19.59 6.65
CA ASN A 101 -8.22 19.79 7.71
C ASN A 101 -7.36 18.55 7.95
N ASP A 102 -6.87 17.95 6.86
CA ASP A 102 -6.10 16.70 6.91
C ASP A 102 -4.86 16.77 6.00
N ALA A 103 -3.83 16.01 6.38
CA ALA A 103 -2.60 15.86 5.62
C ALA A 103 -2.72 14.66 4.67
N ILE A 104 -2.75 14.94 3.37
CA ILE A 104 -3.06 13.94 2.35
C ILE A 104 -1.84 13.66 1.48
N SER A 105 -1.59 12.39 1.17
CA SER A 105 -0.52 12.04 0.22
C SER A 105 -0.74 12.71 -1.15
N ARG A 106 0.34 13.16 -1.79
CA ARG A 106 0.27 13.83 -3.11
C ARG A 106 -0.49 13.02 -4.19
N ARG A 107 -0.43 11.68 -4.12
CA ARG A 107 -1.16 10.79 -5.04
C ARG A 107 -2.67 10.77 -4.75
N GLY A 108 -3.05 10.79 -3.46
CA GLY A 108 -4.45 10.77 -3.03
C GLY A 108 -5.14 12.13 -3.16
N PHE A 109 -4.38 13.22 -3.06
CA PHE A 109 -4.90 14.58 -3.09
C PHE A 109 -5.71 14.88 -4.35
N LYS A 110 -5.16 14.57 -5.54
CA LYS A 110 -5.85 14.79 -6.82
C LYS A 110 -7.12 13.96 -7.00
N ILE A 111 -7.21 12.80 -6.37
CA ILE A 111 -8.31 11.85 -6.57
C ILE A 111 -9.44 12.09 -5.56
N LYS A 112 -9.09 12.34 -4.30
CA LYS A 112 -10.05 12.39 -3.18
C LYS A 112 -10.34 13.80 -2.67
N HIS A 113 -9.48 14.76 -2.98
CA HIS A 113 -9.55 16.12 -2.45
C HIS A 113 -9.53 17.19 -3.55
N ALA A 114 -10.03 16.84 -4.74
CA ALA A 114 -10.42 17.81 -5.75
C ALA A 114 -11.77 18.40 -5.33
N HIS A 115 -11.75 19.41 -4.46
CA HIS A 115 -12.97 20.11 -4.05
C HIS A 115 -13.41 21.05 -5.18
N ASP A 116 -14.66 20.94 -5.63
CA ASP A 116 -15.19 21.63 -6.82
C ASP A 116 -15.12 23.16 -6.76
N ASN A 117 -14.82 23.73 -5.58
CA ASN A 117 -14.73 25.17 -5.35
C ASN A 117 -13.32 25.66 -4.98
N CYS A 118 -12.27 24.88 -5.30
CA CYS A 118 -10.91 25.39 -5.24
C CYS A 118 -10.73 26.41 -6.38
N GLY A 119 -11.03 27.69 -6.10
CA GLY A 119 -10.97 28.81 -7.04
C GLY A 119 -9.62 28.90 -7.73
N PHE A 120 -9.49 28.22 -8.85
CA PHE A 120 -8.34 28.24 -9.74
C PHE A 120 -8.44 29.46 -10.65
N SER A 121 -8.66 30.63 -10.06
CA SER A 121 -8.43 31.89 -10.76
C SER A 121 -6.93 32.13 -10.72
N GLY A 122 -6.24 31.76 -11.80
CA GLY A 122 -4.82 32.07 -12.02
C GLY A 122 -4.54 33.53 -11.69
N GLU A 123 -3.37 33.86 -11.15
CA GLU A 123 -2.28 34.32 -12.03
C GLU A 123 -0.88 34.25 -11.38
N GLU A 124 -0.69 33.60 -10.23
CA GLU A 124 0.57 33.69 -9.46
C GLU A 124 1.02 32.31 -8.87
N PRO A 125 2.31 32.13 -8.52
CA PRO A 125 3.03 30.85 -8.58
C PRO A 125 2.64 29.86 -7.48
N GLY A 126 2.37 28.61 -7.89
CA GLY A 126 1.91 27.50 -7.02
C GLY A 126 0.70 26.75 -7.60
N SER A 127 0.14 27.27 -8.68
CA SER A 127 -0.99 26.73 -9.45
C SER A 127 -0.69 25.30 -9.96
N CYS A 128 -1.49 24.32 -9.49
CA CYS A 128 -1.33 22.89 -9.75
C CYS A 128 -1.68 22.48 -11.20
N LYS A 129 -0.97 23.04 -12.18
CA LYS A 129 -0.85 22.47 -13.54
C LYS A 129 0.25 21.41 -13.55
N GLY A 130 0.06 20.39 -12.73
CA GLY A 130 0.66 19.10 -13.00
C GLY A 130 -0.27 18.35 -13.93
N GLU A 131 -0.17 18.59 -15.24
CA GLU A 131 -0.42 17.56 -16.25
C GLU A 131 0.55 16.40 -15.96
N ALA A 132 0.22 15.61 -14.94
CA ALA A 132 0.57 14.20 -15.03
C ALA A 132 -0.35 13.66 -16.11
N PRO A 133 0.14 12.87 -17.08
CA PRO A 133 -0.70 12.31 -18.11
C PRO A 133 -1.87 11.67 -17.40
N ILE A 134 -3.08 12.03 -17.83
CA ILE A 134 -4.27 11.27 -17.49
C ILE A 134 -3.93 9.88 -18.00
N ILE A 135 -3.43 9.00 -17.14
CA ILE A 135 -3.44 7.58 -17.41
C ILE A 135 -4.92 7.28 -17.33
N SER A 136 -5.61 7.51 -18.44
CA SER A 136 -6.96 7.09 -18.67
C SER A 136 -7.03 5.67 -18.12
N LEU A 137 -8.04 5.36 -17.31
CA LEU A 137 -8.27 4.01 -16.81
C LEU A 137 -8.34 2.97 -17.96
N SER A 138 -8.47 3.40 -19.23
CA SER A 138 -8.29 2.55 -20.42
C SER A 138 -6.83 2.16 -20.73
N HIS A 139 -5.81 2.90 -20.29
CA HIS A 139 -4.39 2.60 -20.53
C HIS A 139 -3.79 1.61 -19.51
N VAL A 140 -4.31 1.54 -18.27
CA VAL A 140 -3.83 0.55 -17.27
C VAL A 140 -4.34 -0.86 -17.59
N LYS A 141 -5.51 -1.00 -18.24
CA LYS A 141 -5.98 -2.30 -18.73
C LYS A 141 -5.14 -2.85 -19.90
N ARG A 142 -4.61 -1.99 -20.77
CA ARG A 142 -3.86 -2.42 -21.97
C ARG A 142 -2.51 -3.08 -21.65
N ARG A 143 -1.78 -2.61 -20.63
CA ARG A 143 -0.50 -3.24 -20.21
C ARG A 143 -0.66 -4.62 -19.55
N ARG A 144 -1.83 -4.94 -18.99
CA ARG A 144 -2.06 -6.27 -18.37
C ARG A 144 -2.37 -7.34 -19.42
N GLU A 145 -2.84 -6.96 -20.61
CA GLU A 145 -3.08 -7.89 -21.72
C GLU A 145 -1.84 -8.04 -22.63
N GLU A 146 -1.07 -6.97 -22.87
CA GLU A 146 0.14 -7.06 -23.70
C GLU A 146 1.25 -7.91 -23.05
N VAL A 147 1.41 -7.86 -21.71
CA VAL A 147 2.34 -8.76 -21.00
C VAL A 147 1.88 -10.22 -21.04
N LYS A 148 0.58 -10.47 -21.22
CA LYS A 148 0.04 -11.83 -21.34
C LYS A 148 0.25 -12.42 -22.74
N TYR A 149 0.43 -11.58 -23.77
CA TYR A 149 0.64 -12.01 -25.15
C TYR A 149 2.12 -12.23 -25.50
N THR A 150 3.05 -11.53 -24.85
CA THR A 150 4.50 -11.72 -25.09
C THR A 150 5.11 -12.91 -24.36
N MET A 151 4.52 -13.38 -23.26
CA MET A 151 4.99 -14.57 -22.52
C MET A 151 4.67 -15.91 -23.21
N THR A 152 3.89 -15.91 -24.30
CA THR A 152 3.53 -17.14 -25.04
C THR A 152 4.25 -17.30 -26.39
N LYS A 153 5.11 -16.36 -26.80
CA LYS A 153 5.72 -16.40 -28.15
C LYS A 153 7.23 -16.59 -28.22
N GLU A 154 7.93 -16.56 -27.08
CA GLU A 154 9.38 -16.81 -27.02
C GLU A 154 9.73 -18.01 -26.12
N ALA A 155 8.95 -19.09 -26.26
CA ALA A 155 9.44 -20.40 -25.86
C ALA A 155 10.14 -21.04 -27.07
N PHE A 156 11.40 -21.40 -26.85
CA PHE A 156 12.23 -22.29 -27.66
C PHE A 156 13.06 -21.68 -28.80
N VAL A 157 14.17 -21.04 -28.42
CA VAL A 157 15.39 -21.10 -29.23
C VAL A 157 16.34 -22.07 -28.53
N PRO A 158 16.72 -23.21 -29.15
CA PRO A 158 17.74 -24.10 -28.59
C PRO A 158 19.06 -23.34 -28.49
N LEU A 159 19.65 -23.31 -27.30
CA LEU A 159 20.99 -22.77 -27.10
C LEU A 159 21.97 -23.84 -27.59
N ASP A 160 22.62 -23.58 -28.72
CA ASP A 160 23.68 -24.41 -29.25
C ASP A 160 24.92 -24.31 -28.35
N ASP A 161 25.09 -25.27 -27.45
CA ASP A 161 26.29 -25.43 -26.66
C ASP A 161 27.44 -25.90 -27.55
N SER A 162 28.29 -24.96 -27.96
CA SER A 162 29.60 -25.27 -28.53
C SER A 162 30.72 -24.42 -27.94
N ARG A 163 31.61 -25.14 -27.24
CA ARG A 163 33.03 -24.85 -26.94
C ARG A 163 33.38 -23.81 -25.87
N THR A 164 33.95 -24.29 -24.76
CA THR A 164 35.42 -24.31 -24.48
C THR A 164 35.66 -25.01 -23.13
N SER A 165 36.12 -26.27 -23.14
CA SER A 165 37.51 -26.71 -22.93
C SER A 165 38.10 -26.50 -21.53
N ALA A 166 38.12 -27.62 -20.78
CA ALA A 166 39.20 -28.12 -19.92
C ALA A 166 39.60 -27.36 -18.64
N SER A 167 39.33 -27.98 -17.48
CA SER A 167 40.40 -28.59 -16.67
C SER A 167 39.86 -29.53 -15.57
N SER A 168 40.31 -30.76 -15.72
CA SER A 168 40.35 -31.94 -14.85
C SER A 168 40.29 -31.75 -13.33
N SER A 169 39.46 -32.52 -12.65
CA SER A 169 39.95 -33.72 -11.91
C SER A 169 38.80 -34.50 -11.24
N ASN A 170 38.66 -35.75 -11.70
CA ASN A 170 38.37 -36.98 -10.96
C ASN A 170 37.46 -36.90 -9.72
N PHE A 171 36.20 -37.33 -9.86
CA PHE A 171 35.53 -38.05 -8.78
C PHE A 171 34.61 -39.15 -9.33
N LEU A 172 34.57 -40.25 -8.58
CA LEU A 172 34.32 -41.62 -9.00
C LEU A 172 32.94 -41.92 -9.62
N LYS A 173 32.97 -42.82 -10.61
CA LYS A 173 31.87 -43.62 -11.13
C LYS A 173 31.11 -44.33 -9.99
N GLY A 174 29.79 -44.22 -10.03
CA GLY A 174 28.85 -45.10 -9.35
C GLY A 174 27.66 -45.34 -10.26
N GLU A 175 27.75 -46.39 -11.07
CA GLU A 175 26.66 -46.88 -11.92
C GLU A 175 25.57 -47.46 -11.01
N ARG A 176 24.36 -46.91 -11.07
CA ARG A 176 23.16 -47.56 -10.56
C ARG A 176 22.04 -47.44 -11.59
N GLU A 177 22.02 -48.43 -12.47
CA GLU A 177 20.84 -48.83 -13.20
C GLU A 177 19.75 -49.22 -12.19
N GLY A 178 18.52 -48.76 -12.41
CA GLY A 178 17.39 -49.26 -11.61
C GLY A 178 16.17 -48.37 -11.60
N ASN A 179 15.19 -48.77 -12.42
CA ASN A 179 13.75 -48.57 -12.25
C ASN A 179 13.17 -47.15 -12.44
N ALA A 180 12.64 -46.96 -13.65
CA ALA A 180 11.51 -46.07 -13.88
C ALA A 180 10.33 -46.50 -12.98
N PRO A 181 9.80 -45.61 -12.11
CA PRO A 181 8.59 -45.92 -11.38
C PRO A 181 7.41 -45.94 -12.36
N GLN A 182 6.73 -47.08 -12.41
CA GLN A 182 5.40 -47.21 -13.00
C GLN A 182 4.50 -46.09 -12.49
N SER A 183 4.00 -45.30 -13.44
CA SER A 183 2.87 -44.39 -13.31
C SER A 183 1.70 -45.11 -12.65
N MET A 184 1.57 -44.99 -11.33
CA MET A 184 0.34 -45.30 -10.63
C MET A 184 -0.64 -44.14 -10.86
N ASP A 185 -1.69 -44.47 -11.59
CA ASP A 185 -2.91 -43.70 -11.74
C ASP A 185 -3.51 -43.44 -10.35
N TRP A 186 -3.25 -42.25 -9.80
CA TRP A 186 -3.93 -41.77 -8.62
C TRP A 186 -5.33 -41.34 -9.04
N GLY A 187 -6.22 -42.33 -9.19
CA GLY A 187 -7.65 -42.09 -9.23
C GLY A 187 -8.02 -41.23 -8.03
N THR A 188 -8.30 -39.96 -8.29
CA THR A 188 -8.81 -38.98 -7.33
C THR A 188 -10.20 -39.43 -6.91
N LYS A 189 -10.24 -40.40 -5.99
CA LYS A 189 -11.41 -40.63 -5.15
C LYS A 189 -11.60 -39.35 -4.36
N GLU A 190 -12.51 -38.50 -4.85
CA GLU A 190 -13.05 -37.36 -4.12
C GLU A 190 -13.50 -37.86 -2.75
N GLN A 191 -12.65 -37.64 -1.75
CA GLN A 191 -13.00 -37.84 -0.36
C GLN A 191 -14.17 -36.89 -0.08
N PRO A 192 -15.31 -37.36 0.46
CA PRO A 192 -16.37 -36.48 0.88
C PRO A 192 -15.82 -35.57 1.97
N GLU A 193 -15.64 -34.28 1.66
CA GLU A 193 -15.16 -33.27 2.60
C GLU A 193 -16.15 -33.18 3.78
N LYS A 194 -15.89 -33.98 4.81
CA LYS A 194 -16.62 -33.95 6.07
C LYS A 194 -16.31 -32.61 6.74
N GLY A 195 -17.28 -31.71 6.67
CA GLY A 195 -17.25 -30.46 7.43
C GLY A 195 -17.09 -29.20 6.60
N SER A 196 -17.61 -29.14 5.37
CA SER A 196 -17.80 -27.85 4.71
C SER A 196 -18.75 -27.00 5.57
N SER A 197 -18.17 -26.04 6.32
CA SER A 197 -18.92 -25.14 7.18
C SER A 197 -20.10 -24.55 6.42
N ARG A 198 -21.27 -24.43 7.06
CA ARG A 198 -22.48 -23.87 6.42
C ARG A 198 -22.18 -22.53 5.70
N LYS A 199 -21.22 -21.75 6.20
CA LYS A 199 -20.71 -20.53 5.55
C LYS A 199 -20.12 -20.80 4.14
N VAL A 200 -19.35 -21.87 3.96
CA VAL A 200 -18.73 -22.25 2.68
C VAL A 200 -19.79 -22.68 1.66
N LEU A 201 -20.78 -23.46 2.07
CA LEU A 201 -21.89 -23.86 1.19
C LEU A 201 -22.71 -22.62 0.75
N ARG A 202 -23.00 -21.71 1.68
CA ARG A 202 -23.72 -20.46 1.38
C ARG A 202 -22.93 -19.54 0.46
N MET A 203 -21.60 -19.47 0.62
CA MET A 203 -20.74 -18.69 -0.29
C MET A 203 -20.70 -19.30 -1.69
N LYS A 204 -20.66 -20.63 -1.81
CA LYS A 204 -20.74 -21.33 -3.11
C LYS A 204 -22.08 -21.05 -3.80
N GLU A 205 -23.18 -20.98 -3.06
CA GLU A 205 -24.50 -20.62 -3.60
C GLU A 205 -24.57 -19.17 -4.10
N LEU A 206 -24.11 -18.20 -3.30
CA LEU A 206 -24.04 -16.79 -3.70
C LEU A 206 -23.18 -16.57 -4.95
N LYS A 207 -22.10 -17.34 -5.10
CA LYS A 207 -21.25 -17.29 -6.29
C LYS A 207 -21.98 -17.78 -7.55
N ARG A 208 -22.81 -18.83 -7.44
CA ARG A 208 -23.65 -19.30 -8.56
C ARG A 208 -24.73 -18.28 -8.91
N GLU A 209 -25.34 -17.65 -7.91
CA GLU A 209 -26.33 -16.58 -8.11
C GLU A 209 -25.71 -15.40 -8.86
N TRP A 210 -24.49 -15.00 -8.49
CA TRP A 210 -23.75 -13.94 -9.19
C TRP A 210 -23.49 -14.26 -10.66
N THR A 211 -23.04 -15.49 -10.97
CA THR A 211 -22.83 -15.92 -12.36
C THR A 211 -24.12 -15.85 -13.17
N ARG A 212 -25.25 -16.27 -12.60
CA ARG A 212 -26.57 -16.18 -13.27
C ARG A 212 -26.98 -14.73 -13.54
N LEU A 213 -26.76 -13.84 -12.57
CA LEU A 213 -27.02 -12.40 -12.75
C LEU A 213 -26.13 -11.78 -13.83
N LEU A 214 -24.88 -12.23 -13.95
CA LEU A 214 -23.97 -11.78 -15.00
C LEU A 214 -24.45 -12.25 -16.38
N GLU A 215 -24.83 -13.52 -16.53
CA GLU A 215 -25.38 -14.06 -17.78
C GLU A 215 -26.69 -13.37 -18.19
N GLU A 216 -27.62 -13.16 -17.25
CA GLU A 216 -28.87 -12.41 -17.49
C GLU A 216 -28.59 -10.96 -17.93
N SER A 217 -27.48 -10.37 -17.48
CA SER A 217 -27.10 -9.00 -17.80
C SER A 217 -26.33 -8.82 -19.12
N GLN A 218 -26.01 -9.89 -19.85
CA GLN A 218 -25.15 -9.82 -21.05
C GLN A 218 -25.71 -8.99 -22.24
N GLY A 219 -26.90 -8.41 -22.13
CA GLY A 219 -27.42 -7.41 -23.07
C GLY A 219 -27.66 -6.01 -22.50
N HIS A 220 -27.56 -5.81 -21.18
CA HIS A 220 -28.03 -4.58 -20.51
C HIS A 220 -27.24 -4.30 -19.21
N THR A 221 -25.91 -4.29 -19.27
CA THR A 221 -25.05 -4.06 -18.10
C THR A 221 -25.25 -2.70 -17.42
N ASP A 222 -25.85 -1.74 -18.13
CA ASP A 222 -26.14 -0.40 -17.62
C ASP A 222 -27.61 -0.16 -17.23
N SER A 223 -28.48 -1.17 -17.36
CA SER A 223 -29.86 -1.06 -16.93
C SER A 223 -29.94 -0.77 -15.43
N PHE A 224 -30.83 0.14 -15.05
CA PHE A 224 -31.14 0.45 -13.65
C PHE A 224 -31.50 -0.82 -12.86
N GLU A 225 -32.17 -1.77 -13.52
CA GLU A 225 -32.53 -3.05 -12.91
C GLU A 225 -31.31 -3.93 -12.61
N ALA A 226 -30.33 -3.97 -13.52
CA ALA A 226 -29.07 -4.68 -13.31
C ALA A 226 -28.26 -4.08 -12.14
N LYS A 227 -28.25 -2.74 -12.03
CA LYS A 227 -27.63 -2.02 -10.90
C LYS A 227 -28.32 -2.37 -9.58
N ARG A 228 -29.66 -2.37 -9.55
CA ARG A 228 -30.45 -2.75 -8.36
C ARG A 228 -30.23 -4.21 -7.94
N LYS A 229 -30.22 -5.15 -8.90
CA LYS A 229 -29.93 -6.57 -8.65
C LYS A 229 -28.52 -6.77 -8.06
N ARG A 230 -27.52 -6.06 -8.60
CA ARG A 230 -26.14 -6.07 -8.08
C ARG A 230 -26.02 -5.55 -6.65
N THR A 231 -26.65 -4.42 -6.34
CA THR A 231 -26.63 -3.85 -4.97
C THR A 231 -27.28 -4.80 -3.97
N LYS A 232 -28.42 -5.41 -4.31
CA LYS A 232 -29.08 -6.43 -3.46
C LYS A 232 -28.20 -7.65 -3.20
N TRP A 233 -27.45 -8.10 -4.22
CA TRP A 233 -26.53 -9.22 -4.07
C TRP A 233 -25.38 -8.88 -3.11
N LEU A 234 -24.80 -7.68 -3.20
CA LEU A 234 -23.72 -7.25 -2.30
C LEU A 234 -24.18 -7.22 -0.83
N GLN A 235 -25.38 -6.71 -0.55
CA GLN A 235 -25.95 -6.73 0.80
C GLN A 235 -26.09 -8.15 1.34
N ARG A 236 -26.47 -9.13 0.51
CA ARG A 236 -26.54 -10.55 0.92
C ARG A 236 -25.17 -11.15 1.22
N VAL A 237 -24.14 -10.78 0.48
CA VAL A 237 -22.77 -11.25 0.72
C VAL A 237 -22.27 -10.76 2.08
N GLU A 238 -22.51 -9.49 2.40
CA GLU A 238 -22.11 -8.87 3.68
C GLU A 238 -22.66 -9.66 4.88
N THR A 239 -23.95 -10.04 4.86
CA THR A 239 -24.59 -10.83 5.93
C THR A 239 -24.04 -12.26 6.12
N VAL A 240 -23.20 -12.77 5.22
CA VAL A 240 -22.56 -14.09 5.36
C VAL A 240 -21.18 -13.98 6.00
N TYR A 241 -20.54 -12.82 5.88
CA TYR A 241 -19.22 -12.56 6.47
C TYR A 241 -19.29 -12.13 7.93
N ASP A 242 -20.37 -11.47 8.34
CA ASP A 242 -20.73 -11.30 9.76
C ASP A 242 -21.01 -12.67 10.44
#